data_AF-L8TPU0-F1
#
_entry.id   AF-L8TPU0-F1
#
_cell.length_a   1.000
_cell.length_b   1.000
_cell.length_c   1.000
_cell.angle_alpha   90.00
_cell.angle_beta   90.00
_cell.angle_gamma   90.00
#
_symmetry.space_group_name_H-M   'P 1'
#
loop_
_entity.id
_entity.type
_entity.pdbx_description
1 polymer ?
#
loop_
_entity_poly.entity_id
_entity_poly.type
_entity_poly.pdbx_seq_one_letter_code
_entity_poly.pdbx_strand_id
1 'polypeptide(L)' 'MCAAIRAELASLFDADVAAKTRLLYGGSVKANNAAAILKERDVDGLLVGGASLDPAEFANIVRFESHLVAD' A
#
# COMPACT_ATOMS: atom_id res chain seq x y z
N MET A 1 -4.91 10.71 1.74
CA MET A 1 -3.60 11.28 1.34
C MET A 1 -3.17 10.81 -0.04
N CYS A 2 -3.02 9.51 -0.31
CA CYS A 2 -2.59 9.02 -1.64
C CYS A 2 -3.48 9.53 -2.80
N ALA A 3 -4.79 9.60 -2.61
CA ALA A 3 -5.71 10.22 -3.59
C ALA A 3 -5.34 11.68 -3.94
N ALA A 4 -4.97 12.49 -2.94
CA ALA A 4 -4.56 13.88 -3.15
C ALA A 4 -3.22 13.97 -3.87
N ILE A 5 -2.27 13.09 -3.53
CA ILE A 5 -0.98 12.98 -4.24
C ILE A 5 -1.20 12.59 -5.70
N ARG A 6 -2.09 11.62 -5.97
CA ARG A 6 -2.40 11.20 -7.34
C ARG A 6 -3.04 12.32 -8.15
N ALA A 7 -3.94 13.10 -7.54
CA ALA A 7 -4.52 14.28 -8.17
C ALA A 7 -3.45 15.35 -8.49
N GLU A 8 -2.50 15.57 -7.58
CA GLU A 8 -1.39 16.51 -7.78
C GLU A 8 -0.45 16.04 -8.90
N LEU A 9 -0.14 14.75 -8.97
CA LEU A 9 0.65 14.18 -10.08
C LEU A 9 -0.03 14.38 -11.43
N ALA A 10 -1.36 14.24 -11.49
CA ALA A 10 -2.12 14.46 -12.72
C ALA A 10 -2.12 15.94 -13.13
N SER A 11 -2.10 16.86 -12.16
CA SER A 11 -2.03 18.31 -12.37
C SER A 11 -0.65 18.77 -12.86
N LEU A 12 0.43 18.25 -12.25
CA LEU A 12 1.81 18.65 -12.56
C LEU A 12 2.35 18.03 -13.85
N PHE A 13 1.87 16.84 -14.20
CA PHE A 13 2.31 16.08 -15.37
C PHE A 13 1.12 15.78 -16.27
N ASP A 14 0.58 14.56 -16.19
CA ASP A 14 -0.62 14.14 -16.91
C ASP A 14 -1.25 12.92 -16.23
N ALA A 15 -2.40 12.49 -16.76
CA ALA A 15 -3.13 11.34 -16.24
C ALA A 15 -2.37 10.01 -16.39
N ASP A 16 -1.50 9.87 -17.39
CA ASP A 16 -0.75 8.64 -17.64
C ASP A 16 0.37 8.47 -16.60
N VAL A 17 1.12 9.54 -16.31
CA VAL A 17 2.12 9.59 -15.24
C VAL A 17 1.47 9.32 -13.88
N ALA A 18 0.33 9.96 -13.60
CA ALA A 18 -0.38 9.78 -12.34
C ALA A 18 -0.90 8.35 -12.14
N ALA A 19 -1.36 7.69 -13.21
CA ALA A 19 -1.84 6.31 -13.17
C ALA A 19 -0.69 5.29 -13.04
N LYS A 20 0.46 5.55 -13.69
CA LYS A 20 1.62 4.64 -13.66
C LYS A 20 2.48 4.77 -12.40
N THR A 21 2.38 5.89 -11.70
CA THR A 21 3.13 6.12 -10.46
C THR A 21 2.51 5.32 -9.31
N ARG A 22 3.33 4.43 -8.71
CA ARG A 22 2.93 3.66 -7.52
C ARG A 22 3.07 4.51 -6.26
N LEU A 23 2.01 4.63 -5.49
CA LEU A 23 1.95 5.32 -4.21
C LEU A 23 1.93 4.31 -3.06
N LEU A 24 3.04 4.22 -2.33
CA LEU A 24 3.18 3.30 -1.20
C LEU A 24 2.77 3.96 0.12
N TYR A 25 2.04 3.22 0.96
CA TYR A 25 1.76 3.64 2.33
C TYR A 25 2.92 3.28 3.25
N GLY A 26 3.53 4.29 3.88
CA GLY A 26 4.70 4.14 4.76
C GLY A 26 4.43 4.30 6.26
N GLY A 27 3.18 4.22 6.70
CA GLY A 27 2.83 4.30 8.12
C GLY A 27 3.09 3.00 8.89
N SER A 28 2.40 2.82 10.03
CA SER A 28 2.55 1.64 10.88
C SER A 28 1.88 0.42 10.25
N VAL A 29 2.64 -0.31 9.43
CA VAL A 29 2.21 -1.55 8.77
C VAL A 29 2.54 -2.76 9.63
N LYS A 30 1.57 -3.66 9.77
CA LYS A 30 1.67 -4.98 10.40
C LYS A 30 0.86 -6.00 9.59
N ALA A 31 1.09 -7.29 9.80
CA ALA A 31 0.37 -8.35 9.10
C ALA A 31 -1.16 -8.22 9.28
N ASN A 32 -1.62 -7.82 10.47
CA ASN A 32 -3.04 -7.71 10.79
C ASN A 32 -3.76 -6.49 10.20
N ASN A 33 -3.05 -5.52 9.62
CA ASN A 33 -3.65 -4.33 9.01
C ASN A 33 -3.29 -4.13 7.53
N ALA A 34 -2.32 -4.87 7.01
CA ALA A 34 -1.86 -4.79 5.62
C ALA A 34 -3.01 -4.93 4.62
N ALA A 35 -3.89 -5.92 4.81
CA ALA A 35 -5.03 -6.17 3.94
C ALA A 35 -6.04 -5.00 3.92
N ALA A 36 -6.29 -4.36 5.07
CA ALA A 36 -7.20 -3.22 5.14
C ALA A 36 -6.59 -1.99 4.44
N ILE A 37 -5.29 -1.75 4.60
CA ILE A 37 -4.57 -0.65 3.94
C ILE A 37 -4.55 -0.85 2.43
N LEU A 38 -4.30 -2.08 1.95
CA LEU A 38 -4.24 -2.41 0.53
C LEU A 38 -5.62 -2.45 -0.16
N LYS A 39 -6.72 -2.42 0.60
CA LYS A 39 -8.08 -2.23 0.04
C LYS A 39 -8.35 -0.76 -0.33
N GLU A 40 -7.55 0.18 0.14
CA GLU A 40 -7.71 1.60 -0.17
C GLU A 40 -7.37 1.88 -1.64
N ARG A 41 -8.32 2.49 -2.37
CA ARG A 41 -8.27 2.67 -3.83
C ARG A 41 -6.95 3.23 -4.38
N ASP A 42 -6.34 4.18 -3.67
CA ASP A 42 -5.17 4.92 -4.14
C ASP A 42 -3.85 4.44 -3.50
N VAL A 43 -3.85 3.34 -2.75
CA VAL A 43 -2.66 2.75 -2.15
C VAL A 43 -2.22 1.56 -3.01
N ASP A 44 -1.05 1.69 -3.63
CA ASP A 44 -0.54 0.68 -4.58
C ASP A 44 0.43 -0.31 -3.91
N GLY A 45 0.69 -0.16 -2.62
CA GLY A 45 1.63 -1.00 -1.89
C GLY A 45 2.00 -0.43 -0.52
N LEU A 46 2.96 -1.09 0.13
CA LEU A 46 3.39 -0.78 1.49
C LEU A 46 4.90 -0.52 1.51
N LEU A 47 5.32 0.48 2.28
CA LEU A 47 6.71 0.73 2.64
C LEU A 47 6.89 0.38 4.12
N VAL A 48 7.30 -0.85 4.39
CA VAL A 48 7.27 -1.44 5.74
C VAL A 48 8.51 -1.05 6.54
N GLY A 49 8.31 -0.44 7.71
CA GLY A 49 9.36 -0.10 8.66
C GLY A 49 9.75 -1.28 9.56
N GLY A 50 9.62 -1.13 10.88
CA GLY A 50 10.11 -2.11 11.87
C GLY A 50 9.60 -3.55 11.69
N ALA A 51 8.38 -3.73 11.18
CA ALA A 51 7.82 -5.06 10.89
C ALA A 51 8.58 -5.82 9.78
N SER A 52 9.41 -5.14 8.99
CA SER A 52 10.28 -5.79 7.98
C SER A 52 11.50 -6.51 8.59
N LEU A 53 11.82 -6.24 9.87
CA LEU A 53 12.97 -6.83 10.56
C LEU A 53 12.68 -8.23 11.14
N ASP A 54 11.41 -8.64 11.18
CA ASP A 54 10.99 -9.99 11.53
C ASP A 54 10.59 -10.74 10.24
N PRO A 55 11.33 -11.79 9.85
CA PRO A 55 11.04 -12.52 8.62
C PRO A 55 9.63 -13.14 8.55
N ALA A 56 9.10 -13.61 9.69
CA ALA A 56 7.78 -14.22 9.74
C ALA A 56 6.68 -13.15 9.60
N GLU A 57 6.82 -12.03 10.30
CA GLU A 57 5.91 -10.89 10.19
C GLU A 57 5.92 -10.30 8.78
N PHE A 58 7.11 -10.09 8.19
CA PHE A 58 7.23 -9.55 6.84
C PHE A 58 6.68 -10.49 5.78
N ALA A 59 6.93 -11.80 5.90
CA ALA A 59 6.32 -12.81 5.02
C ALA A 59 4.79 -12.79 5.10
N ASN A 60 4.23 -12.61 6.29
CA ASN A 60 2.78 -12.48 6.49
C ASN A 60 2.22 -11.19 5.88
N ILE A 61 2.94 -10.06 5.95
CA ILE A 61 2.56 -8.82 5.26
C ILE A 61 2.54 -9.03 3.74
N VAL A 62 3.54 -9.70 3.17
CA VAL A 62 3.59 -10.00 1.73
C VAL A 62 2.45 -10.94 1.31
N ARG A 63 2.11 -11.91 2.16
CA ARG A 63 1.02 -12.87 1.94
C ARG A 63 -0.34 -12.38 2.46
N PHE A 64 -0.58 -11.07 2.51
CA PHE A 64 -1.82 -10.51 3.06
C PHE A 64 -3.10 -11.11 2.44
N GLU A 65 -3.04 -11.52 1.17
CA GLU A 65 -4.15 -12.20 0.47
C GLU A 65 -4.57 -13.50 1.15
N SER A 66 -3.62 -14.23 1.75
CA SER A 66 -3.91 -15.46 2.52
C SER A 66 -4.67 -15.19 3.82
N HIS A 67 -4.75 -13.93 4.26
CA HIS A 67 -5.51 -13.50 5.43
C HIS A 67 -6.88 -12.93 5.08
N LEU A 68 -7.21 -12.80 3.79
CA LEU A 68 -8.55 -12.46 3.34
C LEU A 68 -9.43 -13.70 3.47
N VAL A 69 -10.36 -13.71 4.42
CA VAL A 69 -11.45 -14.69 4.42
C VAL A 69 -12.35 -14.34 3.24
N ALA A 70 -12.63 -15.32 2.37
CA ALA A 70 -13.58 -15.13 1.28
C ALA A 70 -14.98 -14.91 1.90
N ASP A 71 -15.53 -13.72 1.67
CA ASP A 71 -16.95 -13.42 1.90
C ASP A 71 -17.81 -13.97 0.75
#